data_AF-A0A4S8MRA9-F1
#
_entry.id   AF-A0A4S8MRA9-F1
#
_cell.length_a   1.000
_cell.length_b   1.000
_cell.length_c   1.000
_cell.angle_alpha   90.00
_cell.angle_beta   90.00
_cell.angle_gamma   90.00
#
_symmetry.space_group_name_H-M   'P 1'
#
loop_
_entity.id
_entity.type
_entity.pdbx_description
1 polymer ?
#
loop_
_entity_poly.entity_id
_entity_poly.type
_entity_poly.pdbx_seq_one_letter_code
_entity_poly.pdbx_strand_id
1 'polypeptide(L)' 'AAKDLVETALNDNKVVVFSKSYCPYCHATKSLFNDNFSNVVPVKIYELDLIDEGSAIQSYLAEKTGQRTVPN' A
#
# COMPACT_ATOMS: atom_id res chain seq x y z
N ALA A 1 -16.23 0.12 -3.49
CA ALA A 1 -15.41 1.17 -2.86
C ALA A 1 -14.01 0.66 -2.56
N ALA A 2 -13.77 -0.10 -1.48
CA ALA A 2 -12.45 -0.69 -1.17
C ALA A 2 -11.80 -1.49 -2.32
N LYS A 3 -12.57 -2.41 -2.95
CA LYS A 3 -12.10 -3.17 -4.11
C LYS A 3 -11.72 -2.27 -5.29
N ASP A 4 -12.59 -1.31 -5.63
CA ASP A 4 -12.37 -0.41 -6.76
C ASP A 4 -11.12 0.45 -6.55
N LEU A 5 -10.90 0.96 -5.33
CA LEU A 5 -9.69 1.70 -4.99
C LEU A 5 -8.43 0.86 -5.22
N VAL A 6 -8.42 -0.40 -4.77
CA VAL A 6 -7.27 -1.29 -4.94
C VAL A 6 -7.03 -1.59 -6.42
N GLU A 7 -8.07 -1.98 -7.17
CA GLU A 7 -7.91 -2.29 -8.59
C GLU A 7 -7.50 -1.06 -9.42
N THR A 8 -8.09 0.11 -9.17
CA THR A 8 -7.69 1.35 -9.82
C THR A 8 -6.25 1.72 -9.46
N ALA A 9 -5.86 1.64 -8.17
CA ALA A 9 -4.50 1.93 -7.76
C ALA A 9 -3.47 1.02 -8.46
N LEU A 10 -3.77 -0.28 -8.56
CA LEU A 10 -2.90 -1.26 -9.22
C LEU A 10 -2.82 -1.05 -10.74
N ASN A 11 -3.90 -0.60 -11.39
CA ASN A 11 -3.91 -0.32 -12.82
C ASN A 11 -3.19 0.99 -13.16
N ASP A 12 -3.33 2.03 -12.32
CA ASP A 12 -2.81 3.37 -12.60
C ASP A 12 -1.33 3.54 -12.20
N ASN A 13 -0.82 2.68 -11.32
CA ASN A 13 0.53 2.83 -10.75
C ASN A 13 1.36 1.58 -10.96
N LYS A 14 2.64 1.76 -11.32
CA LYS A 14 3.59 0.65 -11.46
C LYS A 14 3.89 -0.05 -10.13
N VAL A 15 3.94 0.72 -9.05
CA VAL A 15 4.19 0.22 -7.69
C VAL A 15 3.21 0.89 -6.74
N VAL A 16 2.51 0.08 -5.96
CA VAL A 16 1.62 0.51 -4.88
C VAL A 16 2.09 -0.13 -3.59
N VAL A 17 2.09 0.64 -2.50
CA VAL A 17 2.40 0.18 -1.15
C VAL A 17 1.23 0.52 -0.23
N PHE A 18 0.58 -0.51 0.28
CA PHE A 18 -0.42 -0.38 1.33
C PHE A 18 0.27 -0.48 2.69
N SER A 19 0.11 0.58 3.48
CA SER A 19 0.90 0.88 4.67
C SER A 19 -0.01 1.24 5.85
N LYS A 20 0.59 1.30 7.05
CA LYS A 20 0.02 2.04 8.18
C LYS A 20 1.06 3.02 8.73
N SER A 21 0.61 4.20 9.15
CA SER A 21 1.48 5.32 9.53
C SER A 21 2.38 5.01 10.73
N TYR A 22 1.95 4.11 11.61
CA TYR A 22 2.67 3.70 12.82
C TYR A 22 3.52 2.42 12.65
N CYS A 23 3.45 1.75 11.49
CA CYS A 23 4.06 0.43 11.32
C CYS A 23 5.57 0.54 11.03
N PRO A 24 6.46 -0.04 11.86
CA PRO A 24 7.90 0.05 11.65
C PRO A 24 8.36 -0.60 10.34
N TYR A 25 7.74 -1.71 9.93
CA TYR A 25 8.05 -2.37 8.67
C TYR A 25 7.65 -1.50 7.46
N CYS A 26 6.54 -0.77 7.57
CA CYS A 26 6.14 0.18 6.53
C CYS A 26 7.12 1.34 6.40
N HIS A 27 7.65 1.86 7.52
CA HIS A 27 8.71 2.89 7.46
C HIS A 27 9.98 2.37 6.77
N ALA A 28 10.38 1.14 7.04
CA ALA A 28 11.53 0.52 6.37
C ALA A 28 11.30 0.39 4.86
N THR A 29 10.12 -0.08 4.43
CA THR A 29 9.76 -0.18 2.99
C THR A 29 9.77 1.19 2.31
N LYS A 30 9.20 2.22 2.95
CA LYS A 30 9.20 3.59 2.39
C LYS A 30 10.60 4.15 2.25
N SER A 31 11.45 3.95 3.27
CA SER A 31 12.85 4.39 3.24
C SER A 31 13.61 3.71 2.10
N LEU A 32 13.43 2.39 1.94
CA LEU A 32 14.05 1.64 0.84
C LEU A 32 13.68 2.21 -0.54
N PHE A 33 12.40 2.54 -0.77
CA PHE A 33 11.97 3.15 -2.02
C PHE A 33 12.50 4.57 -2.20
N ASN A 34 12.49 5.37 -1.15
CA ASN A 34 13.02 6.74 -1.19
C ASN A 34 14.52 6.76 -1.52
N ASP A 35 15.29 5.89 -0.87
CA ASP A 35 16.75 5.92 -0.91
C ASP A 35 17.31 5.28 -2.18
N ASN A 36 16.64 4.26 -2.73
CA ASN A 36 17.17 3.46 -3.84
C ASN A 36 16.38 3.61 -5.15
N PHE A 37 15.12 4.02 -5.10
CA PHE A 37 14.20 3.92 -6.24
C PHE A 37 13.42 5.21 -6.56
N SER A 38 13.63 6.29 -5.81
CA SER A 38 12.90 7.57 -5.95
C SER A 38 12.96 8.18 -7.36
N ASN A 39 14.06 7.97 -8.07
CA ASN A 39 14.25 8.45 -9.46
C ASN A 39 14.02 7.37 -10.53
N VAL A 40 13.65 6.15 -10.12
CA VAL A 40 13.55 4.98 -11.01
C VAL A 40 12.09 4.63 -11.29
N VAL A 41 11.25 4.61 -10.26
CA VAL A 41 9.84 4.24 -10.39
C VAL A 41 8.98 5.06 -9.42
N PRO A 42 7.86 5.65 -9.90
CA PRO A 42 6.91 6.28 -8.99
C PRO A 42 6.25 5.21 -8.12
N VAL A 43 6.26 5.45 -6.81
CA VAL A 43 5.65 4.57 -5.80
C VAL A 43 4.46 5.29 -5.18
N LYS A 44 3.28 4.69 -5.28
CA LYS A 44 2.07 5.20 -4.64
C LYS A 44 1.89 4.55 -3.27
N ILE A 45 1.75 5.35 -2.23
CA ILE A 45 1.57 4.85 -0.85
C ILE A 45 0.15 5.18 -0.37
N TYR A 46 -0.52 4.20 0.23
CA TYR A 46 -1.80 4.36 0.92
C TYR A 46 -1.65 4.03 2.41
N GLU A 47 -1.89 5.00 3.28
CA GLU A 47 -1.91 4.80 4.74
C GLU A 47 -3.31 4.35 5.17
N LEU A 48 -3.50 3.04 5.35
CA LEU A 48 -4.81 2.45 5.61
C LEU A 48 -5.40 2.90 6.95
N ASP A 49 -4.58 3.24 7.93
CA ASP A 49 -5.05 3.77 9.22
C ASP A 49 -5.58 5.21 9.14
N LEU A 50 -5.33 5.91 8.03
CA LEU A 50 -5.80 7.28 7.79
C LEU A 50 -6.93 7.36 6.75
N ILE A 51 -7.42 6.20 6.28
CA ILE A 51 -8.51 6.09 5.31
C ILE A 51 -9.69 5.44 6.01
N ASP A 52 -10.88 6.05 5.92
CA ASP A 52 -12.09 5.56 6.59
C ASP A 52 -12.40 4.08 6.26
N GLU A 53 -12.21 3.69 5.00
CA GLU A 53 -12.40 2.31 4.53
C GLU A 53 -11.14 1.42 4.62
N GLY A 54 -10.09 1.85 5.32
CA GLY A 54 -8.80 1.16 5.36
C GLY A 54 -8.86 -0.30 5.81
N SER A 55 -9.76 -0.63 6.74
CA SER A 55 -9.98 -2.02 7.15
C SER A 55 -10.61 -2.87 6.04
N ALA A 56 -11.53 -2.31 5.25
CA ALA A 56 -12.15 -3.01 4.14
C ALA A 56 -11.14 -3.22 3.01
N ILE A 57 -10.24 -2.25 2.77
CA ILE A 57 -9.12 -2.38 1.85
C ILE A 57 -8.18 -3.51 2.29
N GLN A 58 -7.80 -3.54 3.58
CA GLN A 58 -6.91 -4.59 4.11
C GLN A 58 -7.53 -6.00 3.97
N SER A 59 -8.83 -6.14 4.22
CA SER A 59 -9.55 -7.40 3.99
C SER A 59 -9.51 -7.82 2.52
N TYR A 60 -9.75 -6.88 1.60
CA TYR A 60 -9.70 -7.18 0.17
C TYR A 60 -8.29 -7.56 -0.31
N LEU A 61 -7.25 -6.87 0.19
CA LEU A 61 -5.85 -7.23 -0.10
C LEU A 61 -5.53 -8.65 0.36
N ALA A 62 -6.05 -9.07 1.51
CA ALA A 62 -5.88 -10.43 1.99
C ALA A 62 -6.57 -11.47 1.09
N GLU A 63 -7.76 -11.17 0.56
CA GLU A 63 -8.45 -12.03 -0.40
C GLU A 63 -7.69 -12.13 -1.73
N LYS A 64 -7.17 -11.00 -2.23
CA LYS A 64 -6.49 -10.92 -3.53
C LYS A 64 -5.06 -11.49 -3.52
N THR A 65 -4.29 -11.17 -2.48
CA THR A 65 -2.85 -11.47 -2.40
C THR A 65 -2.51 -12.60 -1.42
N GLY A 66 -3.44 -12.99 -0.55
CA GLY A 66 -3.20 -13.92 0.55
C GLY A 66 -2.51 -13.29 1.77
N GLN A 67 -2.04 -12.04 1.69
CA GLN A 67 -1.34 -11.37 2.77
C GLN A 67 -2.28 -10.48 3.59
N ARG A 68 -2.34 -10.73 4.90
CA ARG A 68 -3.17 -9.95 5.84
C ARG A 68 -2.46 -8.76 6.48
N THR A 69 -1.15 -8.67 6.35
CA THR A 69 -0.32 -7.68 7.07
C THR A 69 0.13 -6.55 6.14
N VAL A 70 0.33 -5.36 6.70
CA VAL A 70 1.10 -4.29 6.05
C VAL A 70 2.58 -4.40 6.46
N PRO A 71 3.55 -3.95 5.64
CA PRO A 71 3.38 -3.41 4.28
C PRO A 71 2.95 -4.49 3.28
N ASN A 72 2.01 -4.15 2.39
CA ASN A 72 1.58 -4.99 1.28
C ASN A 72 1.82 -4.27 -0.05
#